data_AF-A0A3M4LKW4-F1
#
_entry.id   AF-A0A3M4LKW4-F1
#
_cell.length_a   1.000
_cell.length_b   1.000
_cell.length_c   1.000
_cell.angle_alpha   90.00
_cell.angle_beta   90.00
_cell.angle_gamma   90.00
#
_symmetry.space_group_name_H-M   'P 1'
#
loop_
_entity.id
_entity.type
_entity.pdbx_description
1 polymer ?
#
loop_
_entity_poly.entity_id
_entity_poly.type
_entity_poly.pdbx_seq_one_letter_code
_entity_poly.pdbx_strand_id
1 'polypeptide(L)'
;MLGGMGYLRVIDTQEPAKVYRTPLYDTQSMDLRAFENEKEVGVSWVDFDRQEKTFTISVPQWEESWLNIFISNTPYTHLEN
;
A
#
# COMPACT_ATOMS: atom_id res chain seq x y z
N MET A 1 16.28 -5.36 -10.14
CA MET A 1 15.92 -6.60 -9.40
C MET A 1 14.67 -7.15 -10.06
N LEU A 2 14.47 -8.47 -10.13
CA LEU A 2 13.27 -9.04 -10.76
C LEU A 2 12.02 -8.44 -10.09
N GLY A 3 11.26 -7.65 -10.84
CA GLY A 3 10.07 -6.96 -10.35
C GLY A 3 9.03 -7.96 -9.87
N GLY A 4 8.47 -7.72 -8.69
CA GLY A 4 7.41 -8.52 -8.10
C GLY A 4 6.28 -7.61 -7.61
N MET A 5 5.08 -8.16 -7.47
CA MET A 5 3.97 -7.44 -6.85
C MET A 5 3.95 -7.69 -5.34
N GLY A 6 3.56 -6.68 -4.58
CA GLY A 6 3.44 -6.72 -3.12
C GLY A 6 2.20 -5.97 -2.65
N TYR A 7 1.84 -6.17 -1.39
CA TYR A 7 0.78 -5.41 -0.72
C TYR A 7 1.17 -5.13 0.73
N LEU A 8 0.62 -4.07 1.33
CA LEU A 8 0.73 -3.85 2.77
C LEU A 8 -0.36 -4.64 3.47
N ARG A 9 0.02 -5.33 4.55
CA ARG A 9 -0.89 -6.04 5.44
C ARG A 9 -0.85 -5.38 6.81
N VAL A 10 -1.99 -4.90 7.27
CA VAL A 10 -2.15 -4.36 8.62
C VAL A 10 -3.08 -5.27 9.40
N ILE A 11 -2.65 -5.62 10.62
CA ILE A 11 -3.41 -6.48 11.52
C ILE A 11 -3.72 -5.65 12.76
N ASP A 12 -5.00 -5.58 13.13
CA ASP A 12 -5.37 -5.01 14.44
C ASP A 12 -4.88 -5.95 15.54
N THR A 13 -4.03 -5.45 16.44
CA THR A 13 -3.45 -6.26 17.52
C THR A 13 -4.45 -6.59 18.62
N GLN A 14 -5.52 -5.80 18.77
CA GLN A 14 -6.61 -6.07 19.71
C GLN A 14 -7.66 -7.00 19.11
N GLU A 15 -7.82 -6.95 17.79
CA GLU A 15 -8.73 -7.83 17.03
C GLU A 15 -8.01 -8.51 15.85
N PRO A 16 -7.18 -9.56 16.07
CA PRO A 16 -6.33 -10.15 15.02
C PRO A 16 -7.07 -10.71 13.79
N ALA A 17 -8.38 -10.94 13.91
CA ALA A 17 -9.24 -11.33 12.80
C ALA A 17 -9.47 -10.18 11.79
N LYS A 18 -9.33 -8.91 12.22
CA LYS A 18 -9.39 -7.73 11.36
C LYS A 18 -8.04 -7.53 10.66
N VAL A 19 -7.97 -8.00 9.42
CA VAL A 19 -6.80 -7.88 8.56
C VAL A 19 -7.15 -6.99 7.37
N TYR A 20 -6.43 -5.89 7.25
CA TYR A 20 -6.56 -4.93 6.16
C TYR A 20 -5.42 -5.15 5.18
N ARG A 21 -5.74 -5.18 3.88
CA ARG A 21 -4.77 -5.37 2.81
C ARG A 21 -4.98 -4.30 1.76
N THR A 22 -3.89 -3.76 1.25
CA THR A 22 -3.94 -2.88 0.08
C THR A 22 -4.13 -3.75 -1.16
N PRO A 23 -4.58 -3.18 -2.28
CA PRO A 23 -4.37 -3.87 -3.55
C PRO A 23 -2.86 -4.01 -3.83
N LEU A 24 -2.52 -4.85 -4.81
CA LEU A 24 -1.16 -5.19 -5.24
C LEU A 24 -0.55 -4.05 -6.04
N TYR A 25 0.66 -3.64 -5.67
CA TYR A 25 1.48 -2.67 -6.40
C TYR A 25 2.81 -3.29 -6.80
N ASP A 26 3.48 -2.70 -7.80
CA ASP A 26 4.86 -3.05 -8.12
C ASP A 26 5.75 -2.72 -6.91
N THR A 27 6.51 -3.71 -6.44
CA THR A 27 7.45 -3.53 -5.31
C THR A 27 8.54 -2.52 -5.61
N GLN A 28 8.80 -2.20 -6.88
CA GLN A 28 9.68 -1.09 -7.26
C GLN A 28 9.11 0.28 -6.84
N SER A 29 7.80 0.42 -6.72
CA SER A 29 7.18 1.63 -6.17
C SER A 29 7.53 1.83 -4.69
N MET A 30 7.95 0.77 -3.97
CA MET A 30 8.43 0.83 -2.58
C MET A 30 9.93 1.15 -2.45
N ASP A 31 10.59 1.57 -3.52
CA ASP A 31 11.98 2.02 -3.40
C ASP A 31 12.04 3.25 -2.48
N LEU A 32 12.50 3.04 -1.24
CA LEU A 32 12.62 4.08 -0.22
C LEU A 32 13.58 5.20 -0.64
N ARG A 33 14.43 4.95 -1.64
CA ARG A 33 15.31 5.98 -2.25
C ARG A 33 14.53 7.00 -3.08
N ALA A 34 13.24 6.75 -3.36
CA ALA A 34 12.37 7.75 -3.99
C ALA A 34 12.21 9.01 -3.14
N PHE A 35 12.39 8.91 -1.81
CA PHE A 35 12.47 10.04 -0.92
C PHE A 35 13.61 9.84 0.09
N GLU A 36 14.76 10.45 -0.20
CA GLU A 36 15.96 10.40 0.62
C GLU A 36 16.49 11.82 0.86
N ASN A 37 16.76 12.15 2.12
CA ASN A 37 17.41 13.39 2.55
C ASN A 37 18.42 13.10 3.68
N GLU A 38 19.14 14.11 4.17
CA GLU A 38 20.19 13.95 5.20
C GLU A 38 19.69 13.36 6.53
N LYS A 39 18.38 13.35 6.77
CA LYS A 39 17.74 12.93 8.02
C LYS A 39 16.98 11.60 7.89
N GLU A 40 16.41 11.30 6.71
CA GLU A 40 15.57 10.12 6.51
C GLU A 40 15.55 9.59 5.07
N VAL A 41 15.28 8.30 4.94
CA VAL A 41 14.99 7.59 3.69
C VAL A 41 13.61 6.96 3.87
N GLY A 42 12.69 7.17 2.94
CA GLY A 42 11.28 6.85 3.16
C GLY A 42 10.45 6.67 1.89
N VAL A 43 9.25 6.15 2.08
CA VAL A 43 8.22 6.02 1.05
C VAL A 43 7.23 7.15 1.29
N SER A 44 7.16 8.12 0.37
CA SER A 44 6.35 9.34 0.51
C SER A 44 4.85 9.16 0.27
N TRP A 45 4.39 7.92 0.06
CA TRP A 45 3.07 7.63 -0.48
C TRP A 45 2.19 6.79 0.45
N VAL A 46 2.57 6.56 1.71
CA VAL A 46 1.71 5.86 2.69
C VAL A 46 1.56 6.73 3.94
N ASP A 47 0.35 7.25 4.14
CA ASP A 47 -0.03 7.99 5.34
C ASP A 47 -0.94 7.13 6.22
N PHE A 48 -0.74 7.19 7.54
CA PHE A 48 -1.67 6.60 8.49
C PHE A 48 -2.34 7.69 9.32
N ASP A 49 -3.63 7.91 9.08
CA ASP A 49 -4.45 8.77 9.91
C ASP A 49 -4.71 8.07 11.25
N ARG A 50 -4.13 8.61 12.32
CA ARG A 50 -4.27 8.05 13.67
C ARG A 50 -5.64 8.28 14.29
N GLN A 51 -6.39 9.30 13.86
CA GLN A 51 -7.74 9.60 14.34
C GLN A 51 -8.73 8.63 13.70
N GLU A 52 -8.73 8.57 12.37
CA GLU A 52 -9.67 7.76 11.58
C GLU A 52 -9.24 6.30 11.43
N LYS A 53 -8.02 5.94 11.87
CA LYS A 53 -7.43 4.60 11.71
C LYS A 53 -7.39 4.14 10.25
N THR A 54 -7.18 5.09 9.33
CA THR A 54 -7.21 4.84 7.88
C THR A 54 -5.81 4.98 7.29
N PHE A 55 -5.46 4.11 6.34
CA PHE A 55 -4.25 4.24 5.53
C PHE A 55 -4.60 4.89 4.19
N THR A 56 -3.89 5.94 3.82
CA THR A 56 -3.96 6.56 2.49
C THR A 56 -2.72 6.15 1.70
N ILE A 57 -2.93 5.69 0.47
CA ILE A 57 -1.84 5.21 -0.38
C ILE A 57 -1.88 5.95 -1.71
N SER A 58 -0.85 6.74 -1.97
CA SER A 58 -0.74 7.66 -3.10
C SER A 58 0.28 7.13 -4.12
N VAL A 59 0.12 5.88 -4.57
CA VAL A 59 1.07 5.29 -5.53
C VAL A 59 0.98 6.02 -6.88
N PRO A 60 2.07 6.60 -7.39
CA PRO A 60 2.07 7.16 -8.73
C PRO A 60 1.90 6.04 -9.76
N GLN A 61 1.03 6.26 -10.75
CA GLN A 61 0.77 5.32 -11.86
C GLN A 61 0.25 3.94 -11.38
N TRP A 62 -0.67 3.95 -10.42
CA TRP A 62 -1.36 2.72 -10.02
C TRP A 62 -2.01 2.03 -11.23
N GLU A 63 -1.61 0.80 -11.52
CA GLU A 63 -2.27 -0.06 -12.49
C GLU A 63 -3.03 -1.18 -11.78
N GLU A 64 -4.30 -1.37 -12.17
CA GLU A 64 -5.10 -2.46 -11.62
C GLU A 64 -4.53 -3.82 -12.04
N SER A 65 -4.35 -4.69 -11.06
CA SER A 65 -4.02 -6.09 -11.29
C SER A 65 -5.23 -6.96 -10.96
N TRP A 66 -5.64 -7.82 -11.88
CA TRP A 66 -6.70 -8.81 -11.65
C TRP A 66 -6.40 -9.72 -10.44
N LEU A 67 -5.12 -9.86 -10.09
CA LEU A 67 -4.67 -10.61 -8.92
C LEU A 67 -5.10 -9.97 -7.59
N ASN A 68 -5.60 -8.73 -7.59
CA ASN A 68 -6.20 -8.10 -6.42
C ASN A 68 -7.41 -8.88 -5.89
N ILE A 69 -8.18 -9.49 -6.78
CA ILE A 69 -9.36 -10.29 -6.41
C ILE A 69 -8.93 -11.58 -5.71
N PHE A 70 -7.83 -12.20 -6.16
CA PHE A 70 -7.43 -13.54 -5.72
C PHE A 70 -6.37 -13.55 -4.61
N ILE A 71 -5.39 -12.64 -4.66
CA ILE A 71 -4.24 -12.63 -3.75
C ILE A 71 -4.44 -11.64 -2.60
N SER A 72 -4.80 -10.38 -2.89
CA SER A 72 -5.00 -9.39 -1.82
C SER A 72 -6.39 -9.48 -1.19
N ASN A 73 -7.38 -10.03 -1.91
CA ASN A 73 -8.78 -10.08 -1.47
C ASN A 73 -9.27 -8.69 -1.00
N THR A 74 -8.81 -7.65 -1.70
CA THR A 74 -9.15 -6.26 -1.41
C THR A 74 -10.08 -5.77 -2.50
N PRO A 75 -11.41 -5.83 -2.32
CA PRO A 75 -12.32 -5.09 -3.19
C PRO A 75 -12.03 -3.61 -2.99
N TYR A 76 -11.52 -2.96 -4.04
CA TYR A 76 -11.30 -1.53 -4.06
C TYR A 76 -12.19 -0.91 -5.13
N THR A 77 -12.55 0.35 -4.94
CA THR A 77 -13.29 1.14 -5.95
C THR A 77 -12.36 2.23 -6.43
N HIS A 78 -12.05 2.24 -7.73
CA HIS A 78 -11.36 3.37 -8.33
C HIS A 78 -12.33 4.56 -8.35
N LEU A 79 -12.00 5.62 -7.62
CA LEU A 79 -12.73 6.88 -7.70
C LEU A 79 -12.10 7.68 -8.83
N GLU A 80 -12.75 7.71 -10.00
CA GLU A 80 -12.37 8.62 -11.08
C GLU A 80 -12.60 10.07 -10.62
N ASN A 81 -11.61 10.94 -10.87
CA ASN A 81 -11.75 12.39 -10.70
C ASN A 81 -12.30 13.04 -11.96
#